data_AF-A0AAU6BH89-F1
#
_entry.id   AF-A0AAU6BH89-F1
#
_cell.length_a   1.000
_cell.length_b   1.000
_cell.length_c   1.000
_cell.angle_alpha   90.00
_cell.angle_beta   90.00
_cell.angle_gamma   90.00
#
_symmetry.space_group_name_H-M   'P 1'
#
loop_
_entity.id
_entity.type
_entity.pdbx_description
1 polymer ?
#
loop_
_entity_poly.entity_id
_entity_poly.type
_entity_poly.pdbx_seq_one_letter_code
_entity_poly.pdbx_strand_id
1 'polypeptide(L)'
;MSTFTDGLMLRLNAPGGLPGLLLPADATGLARVRQLAATLYGLPAATVHEVSKLEVAEAEYQWPLFRPRLLSGSWIRTAPAHERTEVLYEGRDAAAPPEWVDLRLRLSATLVLELDRGAIESVVLNDIGEYHTLAEFQAKFRYFDLAGYLARHHIETVDELRRTYRHLLGEIRLAAPPPFDPADPANQRRVPLELAVLVRESVDLTEALRAARLVRDLAERGLPARREPAGLESRCRLAPVLVLPAAAVAASGIAEADLLAFFAAQDVLAVPVPP
;
A
#
# COMPACT_ATOMS: atom_id res chain seq x y z
N MET A 1 -4.08 26.15 -21.51
CA MET A 1 -3.27 24.93 -21.66
C MET A 1 -1.83 25.38 -21.77
N SER A 2 -0.95 24.87 -20.92
CA SER A 2 0.44 25.33 -20.89
C SER A 2 1.31 24.55 -21.86
N THR A 3 2.33 25.24 -22.37
CA THR A 3 3.37 24.66 -23.21
C THR A 3 4.14 23.54 -22.51
N PHE A 4 4.26 23.58 -21.18
CA PHE A 4 4.93 22.54 -20.40
C PHE A 4 4.13 21.24 -20.39
N THR A 5 2.84 21.31 -20.01
CA THR A 5 1.99 20.12 -19.93
C THR A 5 1.85 19.47 -21.30
N ASP A 6 1.60 20.26 -22.34
CA ASP A 6 1.47 19.73 -23.71
C ASP A 6 2.80 19.11 -24.20
N GLY A 7 3.93 19.78 -23.96
CA GLY A 7 5.26 19.27 -24.33
C GLY A 7 5.63 17.99 -23.56
N LEU A 8 5.30 17.93 -22.27
CA LEU A 8 5.51 16.75 -21.45
C LEU A 8 4.67 15.57 -21.93
N MET A 9 3.39 15.79 -22.23
CA MET A 9 2.49 14.74 -22.72
C MET A 9 2.96 14.19 -24.07
N LEU A 10 3.48 15.04 -24.96
CA LEU A 10 4.12 14.60 -26.19
C LEU A 10 5.39 13.77 -25.93
N ARG A 11 6.22 14.17 -24.97
CA ARG A 11 7.42 13.41 -24.58
C ARG A 11 7.08 12.06 -23.96
N LEU A 12 6.05 12.00 -23.11
CA LEU A 12 5.58 10.75 -22.51
C LEU A 12 5.01 9.80 -23.57
N ASN A 13 4.35 10.33 -24.60
CA ASN A 13 3.82 9.55 -25.71
C ASN A 13 4.91 9.05 -26.70
N ALA A 14 6.12 9.61 -26.65
CA ALA A 14 7.22 9.17 -27.50
C ALA A 14 7.73 7.76 -27.07
N PRO A 15 8.24 6.94 -28.02
CA PRO A 15 8.82 5.65 -27.70
C PRO A 15 9.94 5.77 -26.64
N GLY A 16 9.80 5.06 -25.53
CA GLY A 16 10.76 5.12 -24.42
C GLY A 16 10.65 6.35 -23.52
N GLY A 17 9.75 7.30 -23.81
CA GLY A 17 9.55 8.52 -23.02
C GLY A 17 9.09 8.21 -21.59
N LEU A 18 8.11 7.33 -21.43
CA LEU A 18 7.61 6.89 -20.12
C LEU A 18 8.68 6.27 -19.21
N PRO A 19 9.36 5.18 -19.62
CA PRO A 19 10.41 4.60 -18.80
C PRO A 19 11.59 5.56 -18.64
N GLY A 20 12.00 6.28 -19.69
CA GLY A 20 13.13 7.21 -19.60
C GLY A 20 12.91 8.37 -18.62
N LEU A 21 11.68 8.86 -18.50
CA LEU A 21 11.37 10.03 -17.68
C LEU A 21 10.96 9.68 -16.25
N LEU A 22 10.01 8.77 -16.10
CA LEU A 22 9.44 8.46 -14.78
C LEU A 22 10.31 7.44 -14.04
N LEU A 23 10.87 6.46 -14.76
CA LEU A 23 11.52 5.28 -14.19
C LEU A 23 12.85 4.99 -14.92
N PRO A 24 13.81 5.92 -14.89
CA PRO A 24 15.09 5.77 -15.59
C PRO A 24 15.80 4.48 -15.18
N ALA A 25 16.59 3.90 -16.09
CA ALA A 25 17.28 2.62 -15.84
C ALA A 25 18.51 2.74 -14.91
N ASP A 26 18.53 3.75 -14.05
CA ASP A 26 19.61 4.07 -13.10
C ASP A 26 19.18 3.81 -11.65
N ALA A 27 20.06 4.14 -10.69
CA ALA A 27 19.76 4.02 -9.27
C ALA A 27 18.55 4.87 -8.85
N THR A 28 18.31 5.99 -9.53
CA THR A 28 17.17 6.87 -9.28
C THR A 28 15.86 6.17 -9.60
N GLY A 29 15.74 5.56 -10.79
CA GLY A 29 14.52 4.84 -11.16
C GLY A 29 14.29 3.61 -10.29
N LEU A 30 15.36 2.90 -9.90
CA LEU A 30 15.26 1.81 -8.93
C LEU A 30 14.66 2.29 -7.58
N ALA A 31 15.16 3.40 -7.04
CA ALA A 31 14.64 3.99 -5.82
C ALA A 31 13.16 4.39 -5.95
N ARG A 32 12.76 4.96 -7.09
CA ARG A 32 11.37 5.31 -7.39
C ARG A 32 10.47 4.07 -7.45
N VAL A 33 10.88 3.00 -8.12
CA VAL A 33 10.11 1.75 -8.17
C VAL A 33 9.94 1.16 -6.77
N ARG A 34 10.99 1.16 -5.95
CA ARG A 34 10.91 0.70 -4.54
C ARG A 34 9.92 1.53 -3.74
N GLN A 35 9.95 2.86 -3.88
CA GLN A 35 8.99 3.75 -3.23
C GLN A 35 7.56 3.43 -3.68
N LEU A 36 7.32 3.30 -4.98
CA LEU A 36 6.00 2.97 -5.53
C LEU A 36 5.49 1.61 -5.05
N ALA A 37 6.37 0.61 -4.99
CA ALA A 37 6.04 -0.70 -4.44
C ALA A 37 5.65 -0.60 -2.95
N ALA A 38 6.36 0.18 -2.15
CA ALA A 38 6.04 0.40 -0.73
C ALA A 38 4.75 1.21 -0.50
N THR A 39 4.41 2.12 -1.44
CA THR A 39 3.13 2.84 -1.44
C THR A 39 1.96 1.91 -1.73
N LEU A 40 2.10 1.02 -2.72
CA LEU A 40 1.03 0.13 -3.16
C LEU A 40 0.87 -1.10 -2.27
N TYR A 41 1.98 -1.61 -1.74
CA TYR A 41 2.03 -2.87 -1.01
C TYR A 41 2.64 -2.71 0.38
N GLY A 42 2.01 -3.36 1.35
CA GLY A 42 2.58 -3.64 2.66
C GLY A 42 3.56 -4.79 2.52
N LEU A 43 4.77 -4.60 3.02
CA LEU A 43 5.84 -5.58 3.02
C LEU A 43 6.23 -5.93 4.46
N PRO A 44 5.30 -6.36 5.33
CA PRO A 44 5.58 -6.57 6.75
C PRO A 44 6.65 -7.65 7.00
N ALA A 45 6.80 -8.59 6.06
CA ALA A 45 7.74 -9.70 6.13
C ALA A 45 8.59 -9.83 4.85
N ALA A 46 8.78 -8.72 4.11
CA ALA A 46 9.51 -8.74 2.85
C ALA A 46 10.43 -7.52 2.71
N THR A 47 11.65 -7.73 2.21
CA THR A 47 12.56 -6.64 1.84
C THR A 47 12.81 -6.67 0.33
N VAL A 48 12.65 -5.51 -0.33
CA VAL A 48 12.92 -5.38 -1.78
C VAL A 48 14.41 -5.17 -2.00
N HIS A 49 15.09 -6.17 -2.55
CA HIS A 49 16.52 -6.11 -2.87
C HIS A 49 16.79 -5.55 -4.25
N GLU A 50 16.00 -5.93 -5.25
CA GLU A 50 16.25 -5.55 -6.64
C GLU A 50 14.96 -5.44 -7.44
N VAL A 51 14.99 -4.67 -8.51
CA VAL A 51 13.97 -4.65 -9.56
C VAL A 51 14.62 -5.22 -10.81
N SER A 52 14.41 -6.50 -11.10
CA SER A 52 15.07 -7.19 -12.21
C SER A 52 14.46 -6.85 -13.57
N LYS A 53 13.16 -6.52 -13.59
CA LYS A 53 12.44 -6.18 -14.81
C LYS A 53 11.35 -5.15 -14.54
N LEU A 54 11.17 -4.23 -15.48
CA LEU A 54 10.07 -3.28 -15.47
C LEU A 54 9.48 -3.16 -16.88
N GLU A 55 8.18 -3.37 -17.00
CA GLU A 55 7.45 -3.29 -18.26
C GLU A 55 6.25 -2.35 -18.12
N VAL A 56 6.02 -1.49 -19.11
CA VAL A 56 4.77 -0.74 -19.23
C VAL A 56 3.75 -1.67 -19.88
N ALA A 57 2.73 -2.08 -19.11
CA ALA A 57 1.67 -2.94 -19.61
C ALA A 57 0.55 -2.14 -20.28
N GLU A 58 0.22 -0.97 -19.73
CA GLU A 58 -0.89 -0.13 -20.19
C GLU A 58 -0.63 1.34 -19.85
N ALA A 59 -1.03 2.24 -20.75
CA ALA A 59 -0.97 3.68 -20.55
C ALA A 59 -2.26 4.31 -21.09
N GLU A 60 -2.95 5.07 -20.24
CA GLU A 60 -4.23 5.70 -20.56
C GLU A 60 -4.16 7.19 -20.19
N TYR A 61 -4.26 8.06 -21.19
CA TYR A 61 -4.16 9.51 -21.02
C TYR A 61 -5.51 10.12 -20.69
N GLN A 62 -5.52 11.18 -19.89
CA GLN A 62 -6.73 11.90 -19.48
C GLN A 62 -7.77 10.93 -18.91
N TRP A 63 -7.38 10.20 -17.87
CA TRP A 63 -8.21 9.16 -17.27
C TRP A 63 -9.16 9.77 -16.23
N PRO A 64 -10.50 9.64 -16.39
CA PRO A 64 -11.45 10.22 -15.46
C PRO A 64 -11.70 9.30 -14.25
N LEU A 65 -11.58 9.87 -13.05
CA LEU A 65 -11.99 9.26 -11.79
C LEU A 65 -13.33 9.83 -11.34
N PHE A 66 -14.30 8.95 -11.15
CA PHE A 66 -15.64 9.32 -10.70
C PHE A 66 -15.81 9.04 -9.21
N ARG A 67 -16.56 9.90 -8.53
CA ARG A 67 -17.01 9.65 -7.16
C ARG A 67 -17.98 8.47 -7.15
N PRO A 68 -17.64 7.37 -6.45
CA PRO A 68 -18.59 6.28 -6.28
C PRO A 68 -19.73 6.74 -5.39
N ARG A 69 -20.94 6.31 -5.73
CA ARG A 69 -22.16 6.63 -5.02
C ARG A 69 -22.85 5.33 -4.63
N LEU A 70 -22.90 5.08 -3.33
CA LEU A 70 -23.71 4.00 -2.76
C LEU A 70 -25.13 4.51 -2.60
N LEU A 71 -26.09 3.90 -3.29
CA LEU A 71 -27.51 4.16 -3.13
C LEU A 71 -28.16 2.91 -2.55
N SER A 72 -28.49 2.95 -1.26
CA SER A 72 -29.31 1.91 -0.62
C SER A 72 -30.78 2.29 -0.72
N GLY A 73 -31.62 1.39 -1.22
CA GLY A 73 -33.07 1.57 -1.27
C GLY A 73 -33.82 0.29 -0.98
N SER A 74 -35.05 0.41 -0.49
CA SER A 74 -35.98 -0.71 -0.44
C SER A 74 -36.97 -0.56 -1.58
N TRP A 75 -37.08 -1.57 -2.44
CA TRP A 75 -38.19 -1.68 -3.37
C TRP A 75 -39.27 -2.54 -2.73
N ILE A 76 -40.41 -1.92 -2.40
CA ILE A 76 -41.56 -2.61 -1.82
C ILE A 76 -42.62 -2.77 -2.91
N ARG A 77 -43.01 -4.01 -3.18
CA ARG A 77 -44.11 -4.32 -4.09
C ARG A 77 -45.27 -4.89 -3.29
N THR A 78 -46.40 -4.19 -3.32
CA THR A 78 -47.63 -4.59 -2.64
C THR A 78 -48.66 -5.08 -3.68
N ALA A 79 -48.56 -6.34 -4.14
CA ALA A 79 -49.69 -7.17 -4.64
C ALA A 79 -49.24 -8.42 -5.44
N PRO A 80 -49.93 -9.58 -5.29
CA PRO A 80 -50.92 -9.94 -4.26
C PRO A 80 -50.29 -10.52 -2.97
N ALA A 81 -48.96 -10.67 -2.93
CA ALA A 81 -48.18 -10.96 -1.72
C ALA A 81 -47.34 -9.72 -1.35
N HIS A 82 -46.99 -9.56 -0.07
CA HIS A 82 -46.02 -8.56 0.37
C HIS A 82 -44.61 -9.07 0.02
N GLU A 83 -44.07 -8.58 -1.08
CA GLU A 83 -42.68 -8.81 -1.45
C GLU A 83 -41.88 -7.54 -1.15
N ARG A 84 -40.92 -7.66 -0.23
CA ARG A 84 -39.93 -6.63 0.06
C ARG A 84 -38.60 -7.07 -0.52
N THR A 85 -38.10 -6.33 -1.49
CA THR A 85 -36.77 -6.51 -2.03
C THR A 85 -35.90 -5.36 -1.55
N GLU A 86 -34.86 -5.68 -0.80
CA GLU A 86 -33.82 -4.70 -0.49
C GLU A 86 -32.87 -4.64 -1.68
N VAL A 87 -32.66 -3.45 -2.22
CA VAL A 87 -31.80 -3.24 -3.38
C VAL A 87 -30.67 -2.32 -3.00
N LEU A 88 -29.46 -2.82 -3.11
CA LEU A 88 -28.26 -2.02 -3.04
C LEU A 88 -27.82 -1.67 -4.45
N TYR A 89 -27.81 -0.39 -4.78
CA TYR A 89 -27.29 0.13 -6.04
C TYR A 89 -25.92 0.74 -5.79
N GLU A 90 -24.91 0.22 -6.48
CA GLU A 90 -23.60 0.84 -6.57
C GLU A 90 -23.51 1.56 -7.92
N GLY A 91 -23.32 2.88 -7.88
CA GLY A 91 -23.30 3.72 -9.08
C GLY A 91 -22.22 4.77 -9.03
N ARG A 92 -22.17 5.60 -10.08
CA ARG A 92 -21.32 6.79 -10.14
C ARG A 92 -22.19 8.01 -9.93
N ASP A 93 -21.68 9.02 -9.23
CA ASP A 93 -22.42 10.27 -9.11
C ASP A 93 -22.35 11.07 -10.41
N ALA A 94 -23.38 10.94 -11.25
CA ALA A 94 -23.42 11.58 -12.57
C ALA A 94 -23.46 13.13 -12.50
N ALA A 95 -23.81 13.70 -11.34
CA ALA A 95 -23.86 15.14 -11.13
C ALA A 95 -22.52 15.76 -10.70
N ALA A 96 -21.58 14.94 -10.21
CA ALA A 96 -20.26 15.43 -9.80
C ALA A 96 -19.29 15.39 -10.99
N PRO A 97 -18.51 16.46 -11.24
CA PRO A 97 -17.47 16.41 -12.26
C PRO A 97 -16.43 15.34 -11.89
N PRO A 98 -15.87 14.62 -12.88
CA PRO A 98 -14.78 13.69 -12.62
C PRO A 98 -13.51 14.44 -12.21
N GLU A 99 -12.70 13.79 -11.38
CA GLU A 99 -11.32 14.20 -11.18
C GLU A 99 -10.48 13.61 -12.31
N TRP A 100 -9.78 14.47 -13.05
CA TRP A 100 -8.96 14.03 -14.18
C TRP A 100 -7.55 13.70 -13.72
N VAL A 101 -7.09 12.51 -14.10
CA VAL A 101 -5.69 12.09 -13.99
C VAL A 101 -5.06 12.28 -15.36
N ASP A 102 -3.95 13.02 -15.43
CA ASP A 102 -3.29 13.32 -16.71
C ASP A 102 -2.88 12.05 -17.43
N LEU A 103 -2.37 11.07 -16.68
CA LEU A 103 -1.97 9.78 -17.22
C LEU A 103 -2.11 8.67 -16.15
N ARG A 104 -2.81 7.60 -16.50
CA ARG A 104 -2.83 6.36 -15.75
C ARG A 104 -1.82 5.38 -16.36
N LEU A 105 -0.97 4.80 -15.53
CA LEU A 105 0.00 3.80 -15.95
C LEU A 105 -0.21 2.49 -15.21
N ARG A 106 -0.20 1.39 -15.96
CA ARG A 106 -0.07 0.05 -15.40
C ARG A 106 1.28 -0.51 -15.78
N LEU A 107 2.08 -0.76 -14.77
CA LEU A 107 3.40 -1.34 -14.90
C LEU A 107 3.39 -2.77 -14.38
N SER A 108 4.33 -3.55 -14.88
CA SER A 108 4.64 -4.86 -14.35
C SER A 108 6.09 -4.88 -13.94
N ALA A 109 6.34 -4.94 -12.63
CA ALA A 109 7.66 -5.00 -12.06
C ALA A 109 7.96 -6.42 -11.59
N THR A 110 9.15 -6.95 -11.93
CA THR A 110 9.68 -8.14 -11.28
C THR A 110 10.62 -7.68 -10.18
N LEU A 111 10.20 -7.92 -8.94
CA LEU A 111 10.95 -7.60 -7.74
C LEU A 111 11.67 -8.85 -7.24
N VAL A 112 12.91 -8.67 -6.78
CA VAL A 112 13.62 -9.68 -6.00
C VAL A 112 13.38 -9.35 -4.53
N LEU A 113 12.62 -10.23 -3.87
CA LEU A 113 12.18 -10.07 -2.48
C LEU A 113 12.87 -11.09 -1.61
N GLU A 114 13.43 -10.64 -0.50
CA GLU A 114 13.74 -11.51 0.63
C GLU A 114 12.48 -11.63 1.48
N LEU A 115 11.83 -12.80 1.42
CA LEU A 115 10.61 -13.09 2.16
C LEU A 115 10.97 -13.82 3.45
N ASP A 116 10.73 -13.19 4.59
CA ASP A 116 10.71 -13.90 5.87
C ASP A 116 9.37 -14.64 5.99
N ARG A 117 9.40 -15.94 5.67
CA ARG A 117 8.20 -16.77 5.76
C ARG A 117 7.83 -17.14 7.19
N GLY A 118 8.62 -16.74 8.19
CA GLY A 118 8.39 -17.06 9.59
C GLY A 118 8.21 -18.56 9.79
N ALA A 119 9.03 -19.39 9.13
CA ALA A 119 8.87 -20.83 9.16
C ALA A 119 8.94 -21.31 10.60
N ILE A 120 7.93 -22.04 11.05
CA ILE A 120 7.88 -22.52 12.43
C ILE A 120 8.80 -23.74 12.55
N GLU A 121 9.86 -23.63 13.34
CA GLU A 121 10.76 -24.74 13.68
C GLU A 121 10.07 -25.72 14.62
N SER A 122 9.37 -25.20 15.63
CA SER A 122 8.56 -26.02 16.54
C SER A 122 7.40 -25.24 17.14
N VAL A 123 6.30 -25.95 17.37
CA VAL A 123 5.21 -25.52 18.24
C VAL A 123 5.20 -26.47 19.42
N VAL A 124 5.53 -25.97 20.61
CA VAL A 124 5.41 -26.74 21.85
C VAL A 124 4.21 -26.20 22.60
N LEU A 125 3.13 -26.97 22.60
CA LEU A 125 1.97 -26.71 23.45
C LEU A 125 2.28 -27.33 24.81
N ASN A 126 2.79 -26.51 25.73
CA ASN A 126 3.06 -26.96 27.08
C ASN A 126 1.77 -26.92 27.91
N ASP A 127 1.52 -27.99 28.66
CA ASP A 127 0.60 -27.92 29.79
C ASP A 127 1.25 -27.00 30.83
N ILE A 128 0.49 -26.01 31.30
CA ILE A 128 0.96 -24.98 32.21
C ILE A 128 1.36 -25.62 33.56
N GLY A 129 0.89 -26.85 33.81
CA GLY A 129 1.15 -27.61 35.03
C GLY A 129 0.54 -26.92 36.25
N GLU A 130 0.72 -27.51 37.43
CA GLU A 130 0.29 -26.88 38.67
C GLU A 130 1.32 -25.83 39.13
N TYR A 131 0.87 -24.61 39.41
CA TYR A 131 1.67 -23.52 40.00
C TYR A 131 0.85 -22.84 41.09
N HIS A 132 1.38 -22.68 42.29
CA HIS A 132 0.61 -22.20 43.45
C HIS A 132 0.77 -20.71 43.70
N THR A 133 1.79 -20.08 43.11
CA THR A 133 2.03 -18.63 43.27
C THR A 133 2.30 -17.94 41.92
N LEU A 134 2.08 -16.62 41.87
CA LEU A 134 2.43 -15.79 40.69
C LEU A 134 3.95 -15.74 40.45
N ALA A 135 4.74 -15.82 41.52
CA ALA A 135 6.21 -15.84 41.43
C ALA A 135 6.71 -17.14 40.77
N GLU A 136 6.13 -18.29 41.12
CA GLU A 136 6.40 -19.57 40.45
C GLU A 136 6.01 -19.53 38.97
N PHE A 137 4.86 -18.94 38.66
CA PHE A 137 4.42 -18.74 37.28
C PHE A 137 5.44 -17.89 36.50
N GLN A 138 5.85 -16.75 37.05
CA GLN A 138 6.81 -15.87 36.37
C GLN A 138 8.21 -16.47 36.23
N ALA A 139 8.64 -17.30 37.19
CA ALA A 139 9.89 -18.04 37.10
C ALA A 139 9.85 -19.12 36.01
N LYS A 140 8.70 -19.78 35.83
CA LYS A 140 8.48 -20.79 34.79
C LYS A 140 8.32 -20.16 33.40
N PHE A 141 7.72 -18.97 33.32
CA PHE A 141 7.41 -18.26 32.08
C PHE A 141 8.18 -16.94 31.96
N ARG A 142 9.52 -17.04 31.90
CA ARG A 142 10.44 -15.89 31.94
C ARG A 142 10.24 -14.85 30.84
N TYR A 143 9.68 -15.25 29.69
CA TYR A 143 9.44 -14.37 28.53
C TYR A 143 8.02 -13.82 28.45
N PHE A 144 7.15 -14.15 29.42
CA PHE A 144 5.77 -13.66 29.46
C PHE A 144 5.65 -12.39 30.31
N ASP A 145 5.04 -11.34 29.75
CA ASP A 145 4.72 -10.11 30.48
C ASP A 145 3.49 -10.32 31.39
N LEU A 146 3.74 -10.95 32.54
CA LEU A 146 2.71 -11.25 33.53
C LEU A 146 2.05 -9.99 34.08
N ALA A 147 2.84 -8.94 34.36
CA ALA A 147 2.33 -7.70 34.96
C ALA A 147 1.39 -6.96 34.01
N GLY A 148 1.77 -6.84 32.73
CA GLY A 148 0.92 -6.20 31.71
C GLY A 148 -0.33 -7.01 31.38
N TYR A 149 -0.30 -8.33 31.54
CA TYR A 149 -1.47 -9.20 31.36
C TYR A 149 -2.45 -9.11 32.54
N LEU A 150 -1.97 -9.23 33.78
CA LEU A 150 -2.80 -9.12 35.00
C LEU A 150 -3.53 -7.76 35.06
N ALA A 151 -2.82 -6.68 34.70
CA ALA A 151 -3.40 -5.34 34.65
C ALA A 151 -4.49 -5.18 33.58
N ARG A 152 -4.30 -5.78 32.39
CA ARG A 152 -5.28 -5.71 31.28
C ARG A 152 -6.56 -6.50 31.54
N HIS A 153 -6.47 -7.59 32.32
CA HIS A 153 -7.58 -8.49 32.56
C HIS A 153 -8.18 -8.37 33.98
N HIS A 154 -7.70 -7.41 34.78
CA HIS A 154 -8.13 -7.21 36.17
C HIS A 154 -8.03 -8.48 37.02
N ILE A 155 -6.95 -9.23 36.85
CA ILE A 155 -6.70 -10.49 37.56
C ILE A 155 -5.80 -10.18 38.74
N GLU A 156 -6.25 -10.49 39.95
CA GLU A 156 -5.51 -10.21 41.19
C GLU A 156 -5.01 -11.50 41.85
N THR A 157 -5.59 -12.66 41.50
CA THR A 157 -5.31 -13.94 42.16
C THR A 157 -4.82 -15.04 41.21
N VAL A 158 -4.08 -15.99 41.75
CA VAL A 158 -3.57 -17.17 41.01
C VAL A 158 -4.72 -18.05 40.50
N ASP A 159 -5.81 -18.16 41.27
CA ASP A 159 -6.97 -18.95 40.87
C ASP A 159 -7.78 -18.28 39.75
N GLU A 160 -7.86 -16.94 39.74
CA GLU A 160 -8.41 -16.18 38.61
C GLU A 160 -7.52 -16.31 37.37
N LEU A 161 -6.19 -16.29 37.53
CA LEU A 161 -5.26 -16.57 36.45
C LEU A 161 -5.54 -17.97 35.89
N ARG A 162 -5.55 -19.02 36.73
CA ARG A 162 -5.83 -20.40 36.31
C ARG A 162 -7.18 -20.58 35.60
N ARG A 163 -8.23 -19.87 36.04
CA ARG A 163 -9.56 -19.91 35.41
C ARG A 163 -9.59 -19.20 34.06
N THR A 164 -8.90 -18.07 33.96
CA THR A 164 -8.81 -17.26 32.74
C THR A 164 -7.89 -17.89 31.69
N TYR A 165 -6.83 -18.59 32.14
CA TYR A 165 -5.77 -19.17 31.33
C TYR A 165 -5.99 -20.64 30.95
N ARG A 166 -7.25 -21.05 30.73
CA ARG A 166 -7.61 -22.43 30.31
C ARG A 166 -7.13 -22.81 28.90
N HIS A 167 -6.32 -21.99 28.24
CA HIS A 167 -5.86 -22.19 26.88
C HIS A 167 -4.33 -22.28 26.84
N LEU A 168 -3.88 -23.41 26.30
CA LEU A 168 -2.49 -23.85 26.11
C LEU A 168 -1.53 -22.70 25.80
N LEU A 169 -0.45 -22.62 26.57
CA LEU A 169 0.68 -21.76 26.27
C LEU A 169 1.51 -22.44 25.17
N GLY A 170 1.33 -21.98 23.93
CA GLY A 170 2.12 -22.42 22.79
C GLY A 170 3.41 -21.63 22.71
N GLU A 171 4.55 -22.29 22.91
CA GLU A 171 5.84 -21.74 22.50
C GLU A 171 6.00 -22.01 21.00
N ILE A 172 6.04 -20.94 20.20
CA ILE A 172 6.31 -21.01 18.77
C ILE A 172 7.76 -20.58 18.59
N ARG A 173 8.62 -21.54 18.23
CA ARG A 173 10.00 -21.25 17.84
C ARG A 173 10.05 -21.08 16.33
N LEU A 174 10.46 -19.91 15.90
CA LEU A 174 10.69 -19.64 14.48
C LEU A 174 12.07 -20.17 14.08
N ALA A 175 12.13 -20.82 12.92
CA ALA A 175 13.38 -21.22 12.30
C ALA A 175 14.15 -19.98 11.86
N ALA A 176 15.48 -20.04 11.96
CA ALA A 176 16.31 -19.04 11.32
C ALA A 176 16.08 -19.09 9.80
N PRO A 177 15.85 -17.94 9.13
CA PRO A 177 15.70 -17.92 7.69
C PRO A 177 16.98 -18.42 7.02
N PRO A 178 16.89 -19.20 5.93
CA PRO A 178 18.07 -19.58 5.16
C PRO A 178 18.77 -18.32 4.61
N PRO A 179 20.07 -18.38 4.30
CA PRO A 179 20.77 -17.26 3.69
C PRO A 179 20.08 -16.87 2.37
N PHE A 180 19.85 -15.58 2.19
CA PHE A 180 19.18 -15.04 1.03
C PHE A 180 20.04 -15.25 -0.24
N ASP A 181 19.45 -15.91 -1.24
CA ASP A 181 20.01 -16.04 -2.58
C ASP A 181 19.22 -15.17 -3.58
N PRO A 182 19.79 -14.06 -4.09
CA PRO A 182 19.10 -13.20 -5.04
C PRO A 182 18.84 -13.87 -6.41
N ALA A 183 19.59 -14.92 -6.76
CA ALA A 183 19.41 -15.65 -8.01
C ALA A 183 18.29 -16.70 -7.94
N ASP A 184 17.77 -17.01 -6.76
CA ASP A 184 16.70 -17.99 -6.60
C ASP A 184 15.40 -17.48 -7.25
N PRO A 185 14.83 -18.19 -8.25
CA PRO A 185 13.55 -17.83 -8.85
C PRO A 185 12.40 -17.75 -7.82
N ALA A 186 12.50 -18.44 -6.68
CA ALA A 186 11.52 -18.36 -5.61
C ALA A 186 11.44 -16.97 -4.96
N ASN A 187 12.50 -16.17 -5.04
CA ASN A 187 12.60 -14.80 -4.53
C ASN A 187 12.13 -13.76 -5.55
N GLN A 188 11.93 -14.16 -6.80
CA GLN A 188 11.40 -13.26 -7.84
C GLN A 188 9.87 -13.23 -7.80
N ARG A 189 9.32 -12.02 -7.78
CA ARG A 189 7.87 -11.78 -7.76
C ARG A 189 7.49 -10.72 -8.76
N ARG A 190 6.60 -11.10 -9.68
CA ARG A 190 5.98 -10.17 -10.63
C ARG A 190 4.80 -9.49 -9.94
N VAL A 191 4.88 -8.17 -9.79
CA VAL A 191 3.85 -7.35 -9.15
C VAL A 191 3.33 -6.29 -10.13
N PRO A 192 2.01 -6.06 -10.20
CA PRO A 192 1.47 -4.94 -10.96
C PRO A 192 1.62 -3.64 -10.16
N LEU A 193 2.16 -2.59 -10.75
CA LEU A 193 2.17 -1.26 -10.15
C LEU A 193 1.22 -0.36 -10.94
N GLU A 194 0.20 0.19 -10.28
CA GLU A 194 -0.68 1.17 -10.92
C GLU A 194 -0.45 2.57 -10.39
N LEU A 195 -0.27 3.50 -11.33
CA LEU A 195 0.13 4.87 -11.05
C LEU A 195 -0.90 5.84 -11.61
N ALA A 196 -1.20 6.90 -10.84
CA ALA A 196 -1.85 8.10 -11.34
C ALA A 196 -0.84 9.22 -11.44
N VAL A 197 -0.46 9.57 -12.65
CA VAL A 197 0.44 10.68 -12.94
C VAL A 197 -0.37 11.98 -13.02
N LEU A 198 0.03 12.94 -12.19
CA LEU A 198 -0.53 14.28 -12.08
C LEU A 198 0.56 15.28 -12.46
N VAL A 199 0.37 15.99 -13.56
CA VAL A 199 1.30 17.01 -14.06
C VAL A 199 0.91 18.35 -13.45
N ARG A 200 1.86 19.05 -12.82
CA ARG A 200 1.62 20.38 -12.23
C ARG A 200 2.69 21.35 -12.69
N GLU A 201 2.29 22.54 -13.09
CA GLU A 201 3.17 23.56 -13.65
C GLU A 201 3.89 24.41 -12.58
N SER A 202 3.31 24.46 -11.39
CA SER A 202 3.83 25.18 -10.24
C SER A 202 3.95 24.25 -9.04
N VAL A 203 4.78 24.65 -8.08
CA VAL A 203 4.93 23.94 -6.80
C VAL A 203 4.02 24.61 -5.77
N ASP A 204 2.72 24.26 -5.81
CA ASP A 204 1.82 24.46 -4.68
C ASP A 204 1.69 23.14 -3.90
N LEU A 205 2.36 23.06 -2.75
CA LEU A 205 2.39 21.85 -1.92
C LEU A 205 1.00 21.42 -1.45
N THR A 206 0.15 22.40 -1.12
CA THR A 206 -1.17 22.13 -0.54
C THR A 206 -2.10 21.61 -1.60
N GLU A 207 -2.13 22.26 -2.76
CA GLU A 207 -2.95 21.84 -3.90
C GLU A 207 -2.49 20.49 -4.44
N ALA A 208 -1.19 20.29 -4.61
CA ALA A 208 -0.63 19.04 -5.11
C ALA A 208 -0.95 17.85 -4.19
N LEU A 209 -0.76 18.00 -2.87
CA LEU A 209 -1.13 16.96 -1.91
C LEU A 209 -2.64 16.71 -1.86
N ARG A 210 -3.45 17.76 -1.94
CA ARG A 210 -4.91 17.62 -1.95
C ARG A 210 -5.35 16.82 -3.17
N ALA A 211 -4.83 17.13 -4.35
CA ALA A 211 -5.13 16.40 -5.58
C ALA A 211 -4.67 14.93 -5.50
N ALA A 212 -3.44 14.67 -5.04
CA ALA A 212 -2.92 13.31 -4.87
C ALA A 212 -3.78 12.47 -3.91
N ARG A 213 -4.17 13.03 -2.76
CA ARG A 213 -5.02 12.34 -1.78
C ARG A 213 -6.44 12.10 -2.31
N LEU A 214 -7.00 13.06 -3.03
CA LEU A 214 -8.33 12.93 -3.63
C LEU A 214 -8.36 11.82 -4.67
N VAL A 215 -7.39 11.80 -5.58
CA VAL A 215 -7.22 10.74 -6.59
C VAL A 215 -7.09 9.37 -5.93
N ARG A 216 -6.30 9.28 -4.86
CA ARG A 216 -6.13 8.05 -4.09
C ARG A 216 -7.44 7.56 -3.46
N ASP A 217 -8.16 8.43 -2.75
CA ASP A 217 -9.45 8.11 -2.11
C ASP A 217 -10.51 7.68 -3.14
N LEU A 218 -10.57 8.38 -4.28
CA LEU A 218 -11.48 8.00 -5.37
C LEU A 218 -11.13 6.65 -5.98
N ALA A 219 -9.85 6.36 -6.18
CA ALA A 219 -9.39 5.08 -6.70
C ALA A 219 -9.67 3.93 -5.71
N GLU A 220 -9.45 4.14 -4.42
CA GLU A 220 -9.71 3.14 -3.37
C GLU A 220 -11.18 2.74 -3.30
N ARG A 221 -12.09 3.71 -3.43
CA ARG A 221 -13.53 3.48 -3.37
C ARG A 221 -14.15 3.05 -4.70
N GLY A 222 -13.60 3.52 -5.83
CA GLY A 222 -14.23 3.41 -7.14
C GLY A 222 -13.71 2.28 -8.02
N LEU A 223 -12.49 1.78 -7.78
CA LEU A 223 -11.94 0.66 -8.55
C LEU A 223 -12.44 -0.68 -7.99
N PRO A 224 -12.38 -1.79 -8.75
CA PRO A 224 -12.62 -3.14 -8.24
C PRO A 224 -11.41 -3.65 -7.45
N ALA A 225 -11.66 -4.51 -6.45
CA ALA A 225 -10.60 -5.09 -5.63
C ALA A 225 -9.67 -5.93 -6.52
N ARG A 226 -8.35 -5.85 -6.27
CA ARG A 226 -7.39 -6.67 -6.99
C ARG A 226 -7.07 -7.93 -6.23
N ARG A 227 -6.77 -8.98 -6.98
CA ARG A 227 -6.11 -10.15 -6.44
C ARG A 227 -4.71 -9.75 -6.00
N GLU A 228 -4.45 -9.90 -4.72
CA GLU A 228 -3.15 -9.59 -4.14
C GLU A 228 -2.10 -10.60 -4.65
N PRO A 229 -0.89 -10.15 -5.02
CA PRO A 229 0.23 -11.04 -5.23
C PRO A 229 0.51 -11.83 -3.95
N ALA A 230 0.82 -13.13 -4.06
CA ALA A 230 1.04 -13.98 -2.89
C ALA A 230 2.13 -13.41 -1.97
N GLY A 231 1.78 -13.18 -0.70
CA GLY A 231 2.69 -12.67 0.33
C GLY A 231 2.84 -11.14 0.36
N LEU A 232 2.05 -10.39 -0.41
CA LEU A 232 1.99 -8.93 -0.34
C LEU A 232 0.58 -8.47 0.00
N GLU A 233 0.47 -7.55 0.94
CA GLU A 233 -0.83 -6.97 1.32
C GLU A 233 -1.04 -5.68 0.53
N SER A 234 -2.18 -5.53 -0.13
CA SER A 234 -2.46 -4.31 -0.90
C SER A 234 -2.77 -3.16 0.05
N ARG A 235 -1.90 -2.13 0.12
CA ARG A 235 -2.16 -0.91 0.89
C ARG A 235 -3.02 0.08 0.11
N CYS A 236 -2.74 0.23 -1.17
CA CYS A 236 -3.42 1.18 -2.02
C CYS A 236 -3.59 0.62 -3.44
N ARG A 237 -4.61 1.07 -4.15
CA ARG A 237 -4.93 0.59 -5.51
C ARG A 237 -4.17 1.33 -6.60
N LEU A 238 -3.76 2.56 -6.29
CA LEU A 238 -3.20 3.52 -7.24
C LEU A 238 -2.23 4.44 -6.50
N ALA A 239 -0.97 4.45 -6.93
CA ALA A 239 0.05 5.32 -6.36
C ALA A 239 0.04 6.67 -7.09
N PRO A 240 -0.15 7.80 -6.37
CA PRO A 240 -0.06 9.11 -6.98
C PRO A 240 1.40 9.46 -7.31
N VAL A 241 1.62 9.95 -8.52
CA VAL A 241 2.91 10.43 -9.03
C VAL A 241 2.74 11.88 -9.45
N LEU A 242 3.43 12.81 -8.80
CA LEU A 242 3.45 14.22 -9.17
C LEU A 242 4.63 14.50 -10.08
N VAL A 243 4.35 15.03 -11.27
CA VAL A 243 5.39 15.48 -12.20
C VAL A 243 5.46 17.01 -12.15
N LEU A 244 6.64 17.53 -11.82
CA LEU A 244 6.88 18.95 -11.59
C LEU A 244 7.99 19.44 -12.52
N PRO A 245 7.91 20.65 -13.11
CA PRO A 245 9.03 21.25 -13.82
C PRO A 245 10.19 21.48 -12.85
N ALA A 246 11.39 21.04 -13.23
CA ALA A 246 12.61 21.27 -12.44
C ALA A 246 12.85 22.76 -12.14
N ALA A 247 12.49 23.63 -13.09
CA ALA A 247 12.57 25.08 -12.90
C ALA A 247 11.62 25.58 -11.80
N ALA A 248 10.40 25.03 -11.70
CA ALA A 248 9.45 25.39 -10.65
C ALA A 248 9.89 24.88 -9.28
N VAL A 249 10.51 23.69 -9.22
CA VAL A 249 11.14 23.14 -8.01
C VAL A 249 12.27 24.05 -7.53
N ALA A 250 13.19 24.44 -8.43
CA ALA A 250 14.27 25.36 -8.11
C ALA A 250 13.78 26.74 -7.65
N ALA A 251 12.70 27.25 -8.25
CA ALA A 251 12.11 28.54 -7.89
C ALA A 251 11.33 28.53 -6.56
N SER A 252 11.01 27.37 -6.00
CA SER A 252 10.23 27.26 -4.76
C SER A 252 10.97 27.75 -3.51
N GLY A 253 12.31 27.87 -3.57
CA GLY A 253 13.15 28.20 -2.42
C GLY A 253 13.33 27.06 -1.42
N ILE A 254 12.75 25.89 -1.67
CA ILE A 254 12.90 24.67 -0.87
C ILE A 254 13.94 23.78 -1.57
N ALA A 255 14.83 23.14 -0.80
CA ALA A 255 15.76 22.18 -1.37
C ALA A 255 15.01 21.00 -2.01
N GLU A 256 15.42 20.59 -3.21
CA GLU A 256 14.75 19.50 -3.94
C GLU A 256 14.62 18.23 -3.09
N ALA A 257 15.70 17.86 -2.38
CA ALA A 257 15.68 16.69 -1.51
C ALA A 257 14.60 16.76 -0.40
N ASP A 258 14.41 17.93 0.21
CA ASP A 258 13.41 18.13 1.26
C ASP A 258 11.99 18.05 0.68
N LEU A 259 11.80 18.60 -0.52
CA LEU A 259 10.52 18.53 -1.25
C LEU A 259 10.16 17.07 -1.59
N LEU A 260 11.12 16.31 -2.12
CA LEU A 260 10.93 14.90 -2.46
C LEU A 260 10.66 14.06 -1.22
N ALA A 261 11.41 14.29 -0.14
CA ALA A 261 11.19 13.62 1.14
C ALA A 261 9.81 13.92 1.74
N PHE A 262 9.35 15.18 1.64
CA PHE A 262 8.02 15.59 2.09
C PHE A 262 6.90 14.83 1.37
N PHE A 263 6.95 14.75 0.03
CA PHE A 263 5.96 13.99 -0.73
C PHE A 263 6.06 12.49 -0.48
N ALA A 264 7.27 11.94 -0.37
CA ALA A 264 7.49 10.54 -0.07
C ALA A 264 6.90 10.13 1.29
N ALA A 265 7.01 10.99 2.31
CA ALA A 265 6.39 10.78 3.63
C ALA A 265 4.86 10.77 3.58
N GLN A 266 4.24 11.25 2.49
CA GLN A 266 2.80 11.22 2.25
C GLN A 266 2.37 10.11 1.28
N ASP A 267 3.27 9.16 0.98
CA ASP A 267 3.10 8.12 -0.02
C ASP A 267 2.83 8.67 -1.44
N VAL A 268 3.43 9.82 -1.78
CA VAL A 268 3.35 10.43 -3.11
C VAL A 268 4.74 10.46 -3.73
N LEU A 269 4.88 9.95 -4.96
CA LEU A 269 6.15 10.05 -5.68
C LEU A 269 6.20 11.38 -6.41
N ALA A 270 7.12 12.27 -6.04
CA ALA A 270 7.40 13.49 -6.80
C ALA A 270 8.56 13.26 -7.78
N VAL A 271 8.40 13.73 -9.02
CA VAL A 271 9.37 13.59 -10.10
C VAL A 271 9.62 14.96 -10.74
N PRO A 272 10.75 15.61 -10.41
CA PRO A 272 11.20 16.81 -11.11
C PRO A 272 11.65 16.42 -12.52
N VAL A 273 11.14 17.15 -13.51
CA VAL A 273 11.39 16.89 -14.94
C VAL A 273 11.98 18.13 -15.58
N PRO A 274 13.09 18.01 -16.34
CA PRO A 274 13.60 19.13 -17.12
C PRO A 274 12.56 19.55 -18.18
N PRO A 275 12.52 20.85 -18.56
CA PRO A 275 11.59 21.36 -19.57
C PRO A 275 11.61 20.53 -20.86
#